data_AF-A0A967E0H5-F1
#
_entry.id   AF-A0A967E0H5-F1
#
_cell.length_a   1.000
_cell.length_b   1.000
_cell.length_c   1.000
_cell.angle_alpha   90.00
_cell.angle_beta   90.00
_cell.angle_gamma   90.00
#
_symmetry.space_group_name_H-M   'P 1'
#
loop_
_entity.id
_entity.type
_entity.pdbx_description
1 polymer ?
#
loop_
_entity_poly.entity_id
_entity_poly.type
_entity_poly.pdbx_seq_one_letter_code
_entity_poly.pdbx_strand_id
1 'polypeptide(L)'
;MDGGLTALPVSAQRVFLQLVRETLARGRDRVRITIRALTDKTGLSKETVSHALRQLSSPSIDLVNVVDAGGAHRAGHYQVRWYTYQKRSVGMTPQRRRMKVRSVIDHSIENRLLSLSADDRALLEQSYLALQPTERREVEDHVKDNLLTLGMVVTKEAFHQYVLYETMRRTMYHHIRRHYPNMFVFNPVSTS
;
A
#
# COMPACT_ATOMS: atom_id res chain seq x y z
N MET A 1 -9.46 4.34 -3.28
CA MET A 1 -10.62 3.50 -2.92
C MET A 1 -10.40 3.02 -1.50
N ASP A 2 -11.18 3.54 -0.54
CA ASP A 2 -10.97 3.30 0.90
C ASP A 2 -11.22 1.86 1.37
N GLY A 3 -11.56 0.94 0.45
CA GLY A 3 -11.60 -0.50 0.73
C GLY A 3 -12.31 -0.87 2.03
N GLY A 4 -13.36 -0.13 2.42
CA GLY A 4 -14.11 -0.33 3.67
C GLY A 4 -13.39 0.05 4.98
N LEU A 5 -12.15 0.54 4.95
CA LEU A 5 -11.40 0.92 6.15
C LEU A 5 -12.09 2.01 6.96
N THR A 6 -12.75 2.97 6.30
CA THR A 6 -13.48 4.07 6.95
C THR A 6 -14.64 3.60 7.83
N ALA A 7 -15.15 2.38 7.61
CA ALA A 7 -16.18 1.77 8.44
C ALA A 7 -15.63 1.10 9.72
N LEU A 8 -14.32 0.93 9.83
CA LEU A 8 -13.68 0.37 11.02
C LEU A 8 -13.44 1.47 12.06
N PRO A 9 -13.43 1.13 13.37
CA PRO A 9 -12.94 2.04 14.40
C PRO A 9 -11.53 2.54 14.09
N VAL A 10 -11.24 3.81 14.39
CA VAL A 10 -9.94 4.45 14.10
C VAL A 10 -8.76 3.66 14.70
N SER A 11 -8.96 3.04 15.87
CA SER A 11 -7.98 2.16 16.50
C SER A 11 -7.65 0.92 15.65
N ALA A 12 -8.66 0.27 15.06
CA ALA A 12 -8.48 -0.86 14.17
C ALA A 12 -7.82 -0.45 12.85
N GLN A 13 -8.19 0.70 12.29
CA GLN A 13 -7.53 1.25 11.10
C GLN A 13 -6.03 1.47 11.34
N ARG A 14 -5.66 2.12 12.46
CA ARG A 14 -4.25 2.38 12.81
C ARG A 14 -3.45 1.10 12.98
N VAL A 15 -3.98 0.11 13.69
CA VAL A 15 -3.31 -1.18 13.87
C VAL A 15 -3.16 -1.91 12.53
N PHE A 16 -4.20 -1.92 11.70
CA PHE A 16 -4.15 -2.53 10.37
C PHE A 16 -3.09 -1.87 9.47
N LEU A 17 -3.10 -0.54 9.37
CA LEU A 17 -2.12 0.20 8.58
C LEU A 17 -0.69 -0.04 9.07
N GLN A 18 -0.49 -0.15 10.38
CA GLN A 18 0.83 -0.45 10.92
C GLN A 18 1.29 -1.87 10.55
N LEU A 19 0.40 -2.86 10.58
CA LEU A 19 0.72 -4.22 10.12
C LEU A 19 1.00 -4.24 8.61
N VAL A 20 0.24 -3.50 7.81
CA VAL A 20 0.48 -3.34 6.36
C VAL A 20 1.88 -2.77 6.12
N ARG A 21 2.26 -1.70 6.84
CA ARG A 21 3.60 -1.10 6.76
C ARG A 21 4.71 -2.10 7.07
N GLU A 22 4.57 -2.87 8.14
CA GLU A 22 5.56 -3.91 8.51
C GLU A 22 5.64 -5.04 7.47
N THR A 23 4.52 -5.38 6.83
CA THR A 23 4.43 -6.38 5.76
C THR A 23 5.20 -5.91 4.52
N LEU A 24 4.97 -4.65 4.11
CA LEU A 24 5.61 -4.04 2.94
C LEU A 24 7.11 -3.82 3.16
N ALA A 25 7.51 -3.25 4.30
CA ALA A 25 8.91 -2.97 4.61
C ALA A 25 9.79 -4.24 4.60
N ARG A 26 9.20 -5.41 4.88
CA ARG A 26 9.92 -6.69 4.93
C ARG A 26 9.69 -7.58 3.71
N GLY A 27 8.80 -7.18 2.79
CA GLY A 27 8.44 -7.97 1.61
C GLY A 27 7.85 -9.35 1.92
N ARG A 28 7.19 -9.53 3.07
CA ARG A 28 6.68 -10.84 3.53
C ARG A 28 5.22 -10.71 3.98
N ASP A 29 4.35 -11.64 3.57
CA ASP A 29 2.94 -11.73 3.98
C ASP A 29 2.73 -11.80 5.51
N ARG A 30 3.75 -12.22 6.26
CA ARG A 30 3.69 -12.44 7.71
C ARG A 30 4.51 -11.37 8.44
N VAL A 31 3.83 -10.66 9.33
CA VAL A 31 4.40 -9.70 10.26
C VAL A 31 4.72 -10.41 11.57
N ARG A 32 5.97 -10.28 12.02
CA ARG A 32 6.40 -10.69 13.35
C ARG A 32 6.62 -9.45 14.21
N ILE A 33 5.69 -9.17 15.12
CA ILE A 33 5.72 -7.98 15.98
C ILE A 33 5.12 -8.27 17.36
N THR A 34 5.67 -7.67 18.41
CA THR A 34 5.12 -7.78 19.78
C THR A 34 3.95 -6.81 19.96
N ILE A 35 3.05 -7.10 20.91
CA ILE A 35 1.98 -6.14 21.26
C ILE A 35 2.60 -4.84 21.78
N ARG A 36 3.69 -4.90 22.55
CA ARG A 36 4.41 -3.70 23.00
C ARG A 36 4.93 -2.85 21.83
N ALA A 37 5.52 -3.45 20.81
CA ALA A 37 5.98 -2.69 19.65
C ALA A 37 4.80 -2.08 18.87
N LEU A 38 3.65 -2.76 18.83
CA LEU A 38 2.42 -2.20 18.25
C LEU A 38 1.88 -1.03 19.07
N THR A 39 1.88 -1.10 20.40
CA THR A 39 1.47 0.03 21.25
C THR A 39 2.37 1.24 21.01
N ASP A 40 3.69 1.02 21.00
CA ASP A 40 4.69 2.08 20.81
C ASP A 40 4.55 2.74 19.42
N LYS A 41 4.33 1.94 18.36
CA LYS A 41 4.19 2.44 16.99
C LYS A 41 2.83 3.08 16.67
N THR A 42 1.77 2.69 17.37
CA THR A 42 0.40 3.20 17.11
C THR A 42 -0.04 4.27 18.10
N GLY A 43 0.67 4.42 19.23
CA GLY A 43 0.29 5.29 20.34
C GLY A 43 -0.96 4.83 21.10
N LEU A 44 -1.39 3.58 20.91
CA LEU A 44 -2.60 3.02 21.51
C LEU A 44 -2.26 2.19 22.76
N SER A 45 -3.20 2.11 23.70
CA SER A 45 -3.05 1.23 24.87
C SER A 45 -3.01 -0.25 24.47
N LYS A 46 -2.42 -1.09 25.32
CA LYS A 46 -2.33 -2.54 25.10
C LYS A 46 -3.71 -3.18 24.90
N GLU A 47 -4.70 -2.76 25.68
CA GLU A 47 -6.08 -3.24 25.61
C GLU A 47 -6.70 -2.86 24.28
N THR A 48 -6.47 -1.62 23.84
CA THR A 48 -6.98 -1.10 22.56
C THR A 48 -6.37 -1.84 21.38
N VAL A 49 -5.05 -2.08 21.40
CA VAL A 49 -4.37 -2.88 20.36
C VAL A 49 -4.90 -4.31 20.33
N SER A 50 -5.05 -4.94 21.50
CA SER A 50 -5.55 -6.32 21.60
C SER A 50 -7.01 -6.43 21.13
N HIS A 51 -7.83 -5.43 21.42
CA HIS A 51 -9.20 -5.36 20.94
C HIS A 51 -9.25 -5.14 19.42
N ALA A 52 -8.45 -4.21 18.89
CA ALA A 52 -8.32 -3.95 17.47
C ALA A 52 -7.88 -5.21 16.70
N LEU A 53 -6.88 -5.95 17.20
CA LEU A 53 -6.44 -7.21 16.60
C LEU A 53 -7.57 -8.26 16.56
N ARG A 54 -8.34 -8.41 17.65
CA ARG A 54 -9.52 -9.29 17.71
C ARG A 54 -10.61 -8.89 16.71
N GLN A 55 -10.85 -7.58 16.56
CA GLN A 55 -11.81 -7.09 15.57
C GLN A 55 -11.34 -7.37 14.15
N LEU A 56 -10.08 -7.05 13.84
CA LEU A 56 -9.50 -7.27 12.51
C LEU A 56 -9.44 -8.76 12.13
N SER A 57 -9.36 -9.66 13.11
CA SER A 57 -9.39 -11.12 12.91
C SER A 57 -10.78 -11.75 13.03
N SER A 58 -11.80 -10.96 13.35
CA SER A 58 -13.18 -11.43 13.40
C SER A 58 -13.61 -11.99 12.03
N PRO A 59 -14.38 -13.07 11.96
CA PRO A 59 -14.93 -13.58 10.71
C PRO A 59 -15.72 -12.54 9.90
N SER A 60 -16.28 -11.51 10.56
CA SER A 60 -16.98 -10.42 9.90
C SER A 60 -16.06 -9.45 9.16
N ILE A 61 -14.81 -9.29 9.61
CA ILE A 61 -13.83 -8.34 9.05
C ILE A 61 -12.73 -9.05 8.27
N ASP A 62 -12.12 -10.08 8.86
CA ASP A 62 -11.17 -11.01 8.26
C ASP A 62 -10.01 -10.35 7.49
N LEU A 63 -9.51 -9.23 8.02
CA LEU A 63 -8.38 -8.47 7.46
C LEU A 63 -7.03 -8.94 8.00
N VAL A 64 -7.01 -9.53 9.20
CA VAL A 64 -5.80 -10.05 9.83
C VAL A 64 -6.03 -11.46 10.31
N ASN A 65 -5.19 -12.39 9.87
CA ASN A 65 -5.14 -13.73 10.45
C ASN A 65 -4.09 -13.76 11.56
N VAL A 66 -4.51 -14.12 12.76
CA VAL A 66 -3.59 -14.32 13.89
C VAL A 66 -3.08 -15.75 13.83
N VAL A 67 -1.83 -15.93 13.41
CA VAL A 67 -1.18 -17.25 13.33
C VAL A 67 -0.63 -17.65 14.70
N ASP A 68 -0.05 -16.69 15.43
CA ASP A 68 0.34 -16.79 16.84
C ASP A 68 0.08 -15.43 17.49
N ALA A 69 -0.75 -15.37 18.53
CA ALA A 69 -1.02 -14.11 19.21
C ALA A 69 0.21 -13.58 19.97
N GLY A 70 1.18 -14.44 20.26
CA GLY A 70 2.32 -14.10 21.09
C GLY A 70 1.91 -13.65 22.49
N GLY A 71 2.69 -12.74 23.07
CA GLY A 71 2.43 -12.16 24.39
C GLY A 71 3.00 -10.74 24.50
N ALA A 72 3.02 -10.17 25.70
CA ALA A 72 3.55 -8.81 25.91
C ALA A 72 5.01 -8.66 25.43
N HIS A 73 5.83 -9.68 25.69
CA HIS A 73 7.26 -9.72 25.35
C HIS A 73 7.62 -10.75 24.27
N ARG A 74 6.64 -11.53 23.81
CA ARG A 74 6.82 -12.54 22.77
C ARG A 74 6.16 -12.07 21.48
N ALA A 75 6.91 -12.05 20.38
CA ALA A 75 6.39 -11.58 19.11
C ALA A 75 5.25 -12.48 18.62
N GLY A 76 4.11 -11.87 18.32
CA GLY A 76 3.03 -12.53 17.60
C GLY A 76 3.35 -12.62 16.11
N HIS A 77 2.68 -13.55 15.43
CA HIS A 77 2.73 -13.75 14.00
C HIS A 77 1.36 -13.41 13.42
N TYR A 78 1.32 -12.31 12.66
CA TYR A 78 0.11 -11.79 12.05
C TYR A 78 0.25 -11.85 10.54
N GLN A 79 -0.77 -12.35 9.85
CA GLN A 79 -0.80 -12.36 8.39
C GLN A 79 -1.88 -11.38 7.92
N VAL A 80 -1.45 -10.34 7.21
CA VAL A 80 -2.34 -9.35 6.61
C VAL A 80 -3.01 -9.97 5.38
N ARG A 81 -4.34 -9.89 5.32
CA ARG A 81 -5.15 -10.37 4.19
C ARG A 81 -5.52 -9.19 3.29
N TRP A 82 -4.99 -9.19 2.08
CA TRP A 82 -5.04 -8.07 1.13
C TRP A 82 -6.33 -7.97 0.29
N TYR A 83 -7.42 -8.61 0.71
CA TYR A 83 -8.67 -8.50 -0.03
C TYR A 83 -9.31 -7.13 0.25
N THR A 84 -9.79 -6.47 -0.81
CA THR A 84 -10.70 -5.33 -0.67
C THR A 84 -11.87 -5.77 0.21
N TYR A 85 -12.07 -5.12 1.36
CA TYR A 85 -13.24 -5.36 2.19
C TYR A 85 -14.47 -4.98 1.36
N GLN A 86 -15.12 -5.96 0.74
CA GLN A 86 -16.51 -5.81 0.35
C GLN A 86 -17.33 -6.08 1.60
N LYS A 87 -18.03 -5.05 2.08
CA LYS A 87 -19.06 -5.19 3.11
C LYS A 87 -19.97 -6.34 2.69
N ARG A 88 -20.06 -7.39 3.51
CA ARG A 88 -20.92 -8.55 3.24
C ARG A 88 -22.32 -8.06 2.94
N SER A 89 -22.74 -8.15 1.68
CA SER A 89 -24.15 -8.11 1.33
C SER A 89 -24.76 -9.45 1.76
N VAL A 90 -25.90 -9.39 2.44
CA VAL A 90 -26.64 -10.59 2.87
C VAL A 90 -26.98 -11.39 1.62
N GLY A 91 -26.55 -12.66 1.57
CA GLY A 91 -26.90 -13.60 0.48
C GLY A 91 -25.79 -13.93 -0.53
N MET A 92 -24.61 -13.30 -0.49
CA MET A 92 -23.49 -13.69 -1.36
C MET A 92 -22.39 -14.48 -0.62
N THR A 93 -22.03 -15.64 -1.16
CA THR A 93 -20.83 -16.38 -0.74
C THR A 93 -19.60 -15.53 -1.05
N PRO A 94 -18.67 -15.33 -0.08
CA PRO A 94 -17.51 -14.48 -0.28
C PRO A 94 -16.62 -15.08 -1.39
N GLN A 95 -16.53 -14.41 -2.55
CA GLN A 95 -15.49 -14.73 -3.52
C GLN A 95 -14.15 -14.25 -2.98
N ARG A 96 -13.36 -15.19 -2.47
CA ARG A 96 -12.04 -14.96 -1.89
C ARG A 96 -10.98 -15.17 -2.98
N ARG A 97 -10.52 -14.10 -3.66
CA ARG A 97 -9.36 -14.19 -4.58
C ARG A 97 -8.08 -13.60 -3.99
N ARG A 98 -7.18 -14.48 -3.54
CA ARG A 98 -5.97 -14.14 -2.78
C ARG A 98 -5.00 -13.31 -3.62
N MET A 99 -4.83 -12.02 -3.31
CA MET A 99 -3.68 -11.26 -3.81
C MET A 99 -2.44 -11.63 -2.98
N LYS A 100 -1.41 -12.16 -3.65
CA LYS A 100 -0.11 -12.44 -3.02
C LYS A 100 0.62 -11.11 -2.84
N VAL A 101 1.35 -10.86 -1.75
CA VAL A 101 2.09 -9.59 -1.56
C VAL A 101 3.04 -9.32 -2.73
N ARG A 102 3.58 -10.37 -3.37
CA ARG A 102 4.32 -10.23 -4.64
C ARG A 102 3.54 -9.48 -5.71
N SER A 103 2.24 -9.72 -5.91
CA SER A 103 1.47 -8.97 -6.92
C SER A 103 1.24 -7.50 -6.54
N VAL A 104 1.39 -7.12 -5.27
CA VAL A 104 1.35 -5.72 -4.83
C VAL A 104 2.73 -5.06 -5.00
N ILE A 105 3.80 -5.81 -4.68
CA ILE A 105 5.19 -5.39 -4.88
C ILE A 105 5.51 -5.25 -6.37
N ASP A 106 5.13 -6.22 -7.21
CA ASP A 106 5.26 -6.19 -8.68
C ASP A 106 4.48 -5.02 -9.30
N HIS A 107 3.60 -4.38 -8.52
CA HIS A 107 2.84 -3.19 -8.90
C HIS A 107 3.27 -1.93 -8.13
N SER A 108 4.38 -1.97 -7.39
CA SER A 108 5.01 -0.79 -6.79
C SER A 108 5.48 0.17 -7.87
N ILE A 109 5.56 1.46 -7.55
CA ILE A 109 6.01 2.49 -8.50
C ILE A 109 7.43 2.21 -8.98
N GLU A 110 8.31 1.74 -8.09
CA GLU A 110 9.66 1.23 -8.39
C GLU A 110 9.63 0.16 -9.49
N ASN A 111 8.83 -0.89 -9.32
CA ASN A 111 8.74 -1.98 -10.31
C ASN A 111 8.05 -1.56 -11.61
N ARG A 112 7.11 -0.61 -11.55
CA ARG A 112 6.49 -0.04 -12.75
C ARG A 112 7.52 0.73 -13.57
N LEU A 113 8.30 1.63 -12.96
CA LEU A 113 9.34 2.36 -13.68
C LEU A 113 10.45 1.44 -14.19
N LEU A 114 10.81 0.38 -13.45
CA LEU A 114 11.77 -0.63 -13.91
C LEU A 114 11.29 -1.44 -15.12
N SER A 115 9.97 -1.55 -15.33
CA SER A 115 9.41 -2.23 -16.50
C SER A 115 9.43 -1.39 -17.79
N LEU A 116 9.74 -0.10 -17.70
CA LEU A 116 9.99 0.75 -18.86
C LEU A 116 11.31 0.32 -19.56
N SER A 117 11.35 0.45 -20.89
CA SER A 117 12.58 0.25 -21.66
C SER A 117 13.66 1.25 -21.21
N ALA A 118 14.92 0.98 -21.52
CA ALA A 118 16.00 1.93 -21.21
C ALA A 118 15.76 3.28 -21.91
N ASP A 119 15.26 3.25 -23.14
CA ASP A 119 14.96 4.43 -23.94
C ASP A 119 13.79 5.23 -23.37
N ASP A 120 12.71 4.57 -22.94
CA ASP A 120 11.55 5.24 -22.33
C ASP A 120 11.87 5.81 -20.94
N ARG A 121 12.79 5.18 -20.19
CA ARG A 121 13.29 5.75 -18.93
C ARG A 121 14.13 7.00 -19.19
N ALA A 122 15.01 6.96 -20.19
CA ALA A 122 15.79 8.13 -20.58
C ALA A 122 14.89 9.28 -21.06
N LEU A 123 13.85 8.96 -21.86
CA LEU A 123 12.86 9.93 -22.32
C LEU A 123 12.06 10.53 -21.16
N LEU A 124 11.69 9.71 -20.17
CA LEU A 124 11.01 10.19 -18.96
C LEU A 124 11.88 11.13 -18.14
N GLU A 125 13.15 10.79 -17.96
CA GLU A 125 14.11 11.64 -17.25
C GLU A 125 14.31 12.98 -17.97
N GLN A 126 14.44 12.94 -19.30
CA GLN A 126 14.52 14.15 -20.13
C GLN A 126 13.23 14.97 -20.06
N SER A 127 12.08 14.32 -20.06
CA SER A 127 10.77 14.99 -19.93
C SER A 127 10.67 15.71 -18.59
N TYR A 128 11.15 15.10 -17.51
CA TYR A 128 11.22 15.75 -16.19
C TYR A 128 12.15 16.98 -16.20
N LEU A 129 13.34 16.84 -16.79
CA LEU A 129 14.30 17.95 -16.88
C LEU A 129 13.83 19.09 -17.79
N ALA A 130 13.01 18.77 -18.80
CA ALA A 130 12.43 19.72 -19.75
C ALA A 130 11.26 20.52 -19.17
N LEU A 131 10.66 20.08 -18.06
CA LEU A 131 9.62 20.84 -17.37
C LEU A 131 10.15 22.21 -16.90
N GLN A 132 9.27 23.21 -16.92
CA GLN A 132 9.61 24.52 -16.36
C GLN A 132 9.93 24.39 -14.86
N PRO A 133 10.82 25.23 -14.30
CA PRO A 133 11.18 25.16 -12.89
C PRO A 133 9.96 25.25 -11.94
N THR A 134 8.92 26.00 -12.33
CA THR A 134 7.66 26.09 -11.60
C THR A 134 6.88 24.78 -11.64
N GLU A 135 6.73 24.18 -12.81
CA GLU A 135 6.03 22.90 -13.01
C GLU A 135 6.76 21.76 -12.28
N ARG A 136 8.09 21.74 -12.31
CA ARG A 136 8.89 20.77 -11.53
C ARG A 136 8.59 20.87 -10.05
N ARG A 137 8.60 22.10 -9.52
CA ARG A 137 8.30 22.34 -8.12
C ARG A 137 6.88 21.92 -7.74
N GLU A 138 5.90 22.18 -8.60
CA GLU A 138 4.53 21.72 -8.39
C GLU A 138 4.41 20.18 -8.35
N VAL A 139 5.15 19.47 -9.21
CA VAL A 139 5.19 18.00 -9.18
C VAL A 139 5.85 17.50 -7.90
N GLU A 140 7.01 18.07 -7.53
CA GLU A 140 7.73 17.72 -6.30
C GLU A 140 6.88 17.98 -5.05
N ASP A 141 6.24 19.14 -4.95
CA ASP A 141 5.38 19.51 -3.83
C ASP A 141 4.15 18.60 -3.75
N HIS A 142 3.51 18.28 -4.89
CA HIS A 142 2.40 17.34 -4.92
C HIS A 142 2.80 15.95 -4.42
N VAL A 143 3.96 15.44 -4.86
CA VAL A 143 4.48 14.15 -4.39
C VAL A 143 4.80 14.21 -2.90
N LYS A 144 5.42 15.30 -2.43
CA LYS A 144 5.76 15.50 -1.03
C LYS A 144 4.50 15.52 -0.14
N ASP A 145 3.47 16.25 -0.54
CA ASP A 145 2.20 16.32 0.20
C ASP A 145 1.50 14.96 0.25
N ASN A 146 1.50 14.20 -0.84
CA ASN A 146 0.97 12.84 -0.86
C ASN A 146 1.75 11.92 0.09
N LEU A 147 3.08 11.98 0.09
CA LEU A 147 3.92 11.18 0.98
C LEU A 147 3.71 11.55 2.45
N LEU A 148 3.57 12.85 2.77
CA LEU A 148 3.26 13.34 4.11
C LEU A 148 1.88 12.90 4.58
N THR A 149 0.87 12.97 3.71
CA THR A 149 -0.51 12.51 3.98
C THR A 149 -0.52 11.01 4.31
N LEU A 150 0.33 10.23 3.64
CA LEU A 150 0.50 8.80 3.90
C LEU A 150 1.42 8.51 5.10
N GLY A 151 2.02 9.54 5.69
CA GLY A 151 2.96 9.43 6.81
C GLY A 151 4.23 8.67 6.44
N MET A 152 4.68 8.77 5.19
CA MET A 152 5.86 8.09 4.66
C MET A 152 7.08 9.00 4.74
N VAL A 153 8.16 8.47 5.32
CA VAL A 153 9.50 9.06 5.22
C VAL A 153 10.27 8.21 4.21
N VAL A 154 10.65 8.81 3.08
CA VAL A 154 11.29 8.13 1.95
C VAL A 154 12.72 8.62 1.77
N THR A 155 13.58 7.78 1.17
CA THR A 155 14.92 8.20 0.75
C THR A 155 14.83 9.17 -0.43
N LYS A 156 15.91 9.92 -0.70
CA LYS A 156 15.98 10.83 -1.85
C LYS A 156 15.75 10.10 -3.18
N GLU A 157 16.28 8.89 -3.31
CA GLU A 157 16.13 8.06 -4.50
C GLU A 157 14.67 7.61 -4.71
N ALA A 158 14.01 7.13 -3.64
CA ALA A 158 12.61 6.76 -3.70
C ALA A 158 11.73 7.99 -4.02
N PHE A 159 12.01 9.14 -3.39
CA PHE A 159 11.32 10.40 -3.71
C PHE A 159 11.42 10.75 -5.20
N HIS A 160 12.62 10.67 -5.78
CA HIS A 160 12.84 10.92 -7.20
C HIS A 160 12.01 9.98 -8.08
N GLN A 161 11.90 8.70 -7.72
CA GLN A 161 11.05 7.76 -8.45
C GLN A 161 9.56 8.11 -8.38
N TYR A 162 9.05 8.59 -7.25
CA TYR A 162 7.68 9.08 -7.17
C TYR A 162 7.46 10.32 -8.05
N VAL A 163 8.44 11.22 -8.11
CA VAL A 163 8.43 12.41 -8.99
C VAL A 163 8.42 12.01 -10.46
N LEU A 164 9.28 11.07 -10.86
CA LEU A 164 9.30 10.54 -12.22
C LEU A 164 7.99 9.85 -12.58
N TYR A 165 7.41 9.06 -11.68
CA TYR A 165 6.12 8.42 -11.92
C TYR A 165 4.98 9.42 -12.09
N GLU A 166 4.98 10.50 -11.30
CA GLU A 166 3.96 11.54 -11.45
C GLU A 166 4.17 12.37 -12.72
N THR A 167 5.43 12.66 -13.07
CA THR A 167 5.79 13.29 -14.35
C THR A 167 5.31 12.44 -15.51
N MET A 168 5.60 11.13 -15.47
CA MET A 168 5.18 10.14 -16.44
C MET A 168 3.66 10.15 -16.66
N ARG A 169 2.88 10.24 -15.57
CA ARG A 169 1.41 10.33 -15.63
C ARG A 169 0.91 11.62 -16.27
N ARG A 170 1.65 12.72 -16.16
CA ARG A 170 1.25 14.03 -16.70
C ARG A 170 1.65 14.19 -18.16
N THR A 171 2.85 13.77 -18.55
CA THR A 171 3.44 14.09 -19.85
C THR A 171 3.44 12.92 -20.82
N MET A 172 3.54 11.68 -20.33
CA MET A 172 3.74 10.47 -21.15
C MET A 172 2.59 9.48 -21.07
N TYR A 173 1.44 9.87 -20.50
CA TYR A 173 0.31 8.97 -20.25
C TYR A 173 -0.14 8.20 -21.50
N HIS A 174 -0.32 8.88 -22.64
CA HIS A 174 -0.80 8.25 -23.86
C HIS A 174 0.22 7.29 -24.48
N HIS A 175 1.51 7.66 -24.45
CA HIS A 175 2.62 6.82 -24.90
C HIS A 175 2.67 5.52 -24.09
N ILE A 176 2.63 5.65 -22.76
CA ILE A 176 2.80 4.52 -21.86
C ILE A 176 1.55 3.65 -21.81
N ARG A 177 0.35 4.23 -21.92
CA ARG A 177 -0.87 3.44 -22.06
C ARG A 177 -0.86 2.57 -23.33
N ARG A 178 -0.22 3.03 -24.40
CA ARG A 178 -0.11 2.29 -25.68
C ARG A 178 0.95 1.18 -25.62
N HIS A 179 2.13 1.48 -25.09
CA HIS A 179 3.28 0.56 -25.10
C HIS A 179 3.34 -0.35 -23.85
N TYR A 180 2.76 0.11 -22.74
CA TYR A 180 2.74 -0.58 -21.45
C TYR A 180 1.32 -0.65 -20.89
N PRO A 181 0.36 -1.30 -21.58
CA PRO A 181 -1.04 -1.32 -21.18
C PRO A 181 -1.22 -1.88 -19.75
N ASN A 182 -0.41 -2.86 -19.36
CA ASN A 182 -0.48 -3.49 -18.04
C ASN A 182 0.10 -2.63 -16.90
N MET A 183 0.79 -1.52 -17.21
CA MET A 183 1.37 -0.62 -16.21
C MET A 183 0.29 0.22 -15.51
N PHE A 184 -0.82 0.49 -16.19
CA PHE A 184 -1.97 1.25 -15.68
C PHE A 184 -3.24 0.41 -15.54
N VAL A 185 -3.22 -0.85 -15.97
CA VAL A 185 -4.32 -1.78 -15.69
C VAL A 185 -4.32 -2.05 -14.18
N PHE A 186 -5.06 -1.23 -13.46
CA PHE A 186 -5.80 -1.74 -12.33
C PHE A 186 -6.81 -2.72 -12.95
N ASN A 187 -6.59 -4.02 -12.78
CA ASN A 187 -7.60 -5.04 -13.07
C ASN A 187 -8.33 -5.31 -11.75
N PRO A 188 -9.34 -4.51 -11.35
CA PRO A 188 -10.23 -4.95 -10.30
C PRO A 188 -11.11 -6.01 -10.93
N VAL A 189 -10.61 -7.25 -10.97
CA VAL A 189 -11.38 -8.44 -11.34
C VAL A 189 -11.92 -8.39 -12.77
N SER A 190 -11.23 -9.07 -13.70
CA SER A 190 -11.84 -9.47 -14.96
C SER A 190 -13.16 -10.18 -14.65
N THR A 191 -14.26 -9.59 -15.13
CA THR A 191 -15.59 -10.20 -15.11
C THR A 191 -15.55 -11.44 -15.98
N SER A 192 -15.57 -12.60 -15.34
CA SER A 192 -15.85 -13.90 -15.96
C SER A 192 -16.53 -14.76 -14.91
#